data_AF-A0A2R5GLZ3-F1
#
_entry.id   AF-A0A2R5GLZ3-F1
#
_cell.length_a   1.000
_cell.length_b   1.000
_cell.length_c   1.000
_cell.angle_alpha   90.00
_cell.angle_beta   90.00
_cell.angle_gamma   90.00
#
_symmetry.space_group_name_H-M   'P 1'
#
loop_
_entity.id
_entity.type
_entity.pdbx_description
1 polymer ?
#
loop_
_entity_poly.entity_id
_entity_poly.type
_entity_poly.pdbx_seq_one_letter_code
_entity_poly.pdbx_strand_id
1 'polypeptide(L)' 'MSDKDSREDILKVFNLFDDDNTGKISHRNLKRVAHELGETMTDAELLEMIERADTDNDGEINFEEFYSIMVKKQFA' A
#
# COMPACT_ATOMS: atom_id res chain seq x y z
N MET A 1 -18.16 12.93 3.36
CA MET A 1 -17.68 11.55 3.26
C MET A 1 -17.47 11.12 4.68
N SER A 2 -18.25 10.14 5.16
CA SER A 2 -18.13 9.69 6.55
C SER A 2 -16.81 8.92 6.66
N ASP A 3 -16.10 8.95 7.79
CA ASP A 3 -14.83 8.24 7.97
C ASP A 3 -14.92 6.72 7.65
N LYS A 4 -16.13 6.15 7.75
CA LYS A 4 -16.46 4.78 7.31
C LYS A 4 -16.34 4.58 5.80
N ASP A 5 -16.86 5.52 5.00
CA ASP A 5 -16.76 5.46 3.53
C ASP A 5 -15.27 5.47 3.13
N SER A 6 -14.46 6.30 3.81
CA SER A 6 -13.00 6.36 3.57
C SER A 6 -12.29 5.05 3.88
N ARG A 7 -12.63 4.35 4.96
CA ARG A 7 -11.98 3.07 5.30
C ARG A 7 -12.35 1.95 4.33
N GLU A 8 -13.60 1.86 3.94
CA GLU A 8 -14.05 0.86 2.95
C GLU A 8 -13.43 1.13 1.58
N ASP A 9 -13.30 2.39 1.17
CA ASP A 9 -12.65 2.73 -0.09
C ASP A 9 -11.15 2.46 -0.06
N ILE A 10 -10.46 2.77 1.05
CA ILE A 10 -9.04 2.40 1.23
C ILE A 10 -8.86 0.88 1.22
N LEU A 11 -9.79 0.11 1.80
CA LEU A 11 -9.76 -1.35 1.77
C LEU A 11 -9.92 -1.90 0.35
N LYS A 12 -10.77 -1.30 -0.48
CA LYS A 12 -10.87 -1.69 -1.90
C LYS A 12 -9.57 -1.43 -2.65
N VAL A 13 -8.91 -0.32 -2.36
CA VAL A 13 -7.58 -0.02 -2.93
C VAL A 13 -6.55 -1.02 -2.43
N PHE A 14 -6.52 -1.31 -1.13
CA PHE A 14 -5.62 -2.31 -0.56
C PHE A 14 -5.75 -3.68 -1.26
N ASN A 15 -6.98 -4.14 -1.44
CA ASN A 15 -7.26 -5.40 -2.14
C ASN A 15 -6.88 -5.38 -3.63
N LEU A 16 -6.79 -4.20 -4.25
CA LEU A 16 -6.30 -4.06 -5.62
C LEU A 16 -4.78 -4.22 -5.70
N PHE A 17 -4.06 -3.91 -4.62
CA PHE A 17 -2.63 -4.15 -4.50
C PHE A 17 -2.36 -5.63 -4.19
N ASP A 18 -2.97 -6.19 -3.14
CA ASP A 18 -2.81 -7.59 -2.67
C ASP A 18 -3.50 -8.62 -3.59
N ASP A 19 -2.96 -8.87 -4.81
CA ASP A 19 -3.56 -9.81 -5.77
C ASP A 19 -3.56 -11.26 -5.32
N ASP A 20 -2.62 -11.64 -4.45
CA ASP A 20 -2.50 -12.98 -3.88
C ASP A 20 -3.31 -13.18 -2.59
N ASN A 21 -4.04 -12.14 -2.13
CA ASN A 21 -4.93 -12.20 -0.96
C ASN A 21 -4.21 -12.70 0.31
N THR A 22 -2.97 -12.24 0.51
CA THR A 22 -2.16 -12.57 1.68
C THR A 22 -2.59 -11.78 2.91
N GLY A 23 -3.37 -10.71 2.73
CA GLY A 23 -3.70 -9.73 3.75
C GLY A 23 -2.59 -8.69 3.95
N LYS A 24 -1.58 -8.68 3.07
CA LYS A 24 -0.41 -7.79 3.09
C LYS A 24 -0.02 -7.40 1.67
N ILE A 25 0.68 -6.28 1.53
CA ILE A 25 1.22 -5.83 0.26
C ILE A 25 2.72 -6.08 0.27
N SER A 26 3.16 -7.03 -0.54
CA SER A 26 4.57 -7.33 -0.76
C SER A 26 5.19 -6.42 -1.82
N HIS A 27 6.52 -6.44 -1.89
CA HIS A 27 7.28 -5.81 -2.99
C HIS A 27 6.80 -6.24 -4.39
N ARG A 28 6.40 -7.51 -4.54
CA ARG A 28 5.87 -8.02 -5.82
C ARG A 28 4.55 -7.33 -6.17
N ASN A 29 3.65 -7.18 -5.20
CA ASN A 29 2.36 -6.53 -5.41
C ASN A 29 2.55 -5.06 -5.81
N LEU A 30 3.41 -4.32 -5.09
CA LEU A 30 3.74 -2.93 -5.41
C LEU A 30 4.35 -2.78 -6.81
N LYS A 31 5.30 -3.65 -7.17
CA LYS A 31 5.93 -3.64 -8.49
C LYS A 31 4.93 -3.87 -9.62
N ARG A 32 3.98 -4.79 -9.42
CA ARG A 32 2.89 -5.07 -10.37
C ARG A 32 2.04 -3.82 -10.56
N VAL A 33 1.58 -3.20 -9.47
CA VAL A 33 0.72 -2.00 -9.54
C VAL A 33 1.44 -0.82 -10.17
N ALA A 34 2.70 -0.56 -9.82
CA ALA A 34 3.50 0.50 -10.45
C ALA A 34 3.58 0.32 -11.97
N HIS A 35 3.83 -0.92 -12.42
CA HIS A 35 3.85 -1.25 -13.85
C HIS A 35 2.46 -1.09 -14.51
N GLU A 36 1.38 -1.50 -13.85
CA GLU A 36 0.00 -1.32 -14.35
C GLU A 36 -0.42 0.15 -14.48
N LEU A 37 0.09 1.02 -13.59
CA LEU A 37 -0.10 2.47 -13.65
C LEU A 37 0.82 3.17 -14.66
N GLY A 38 1.75 2.44 -15.27
CA GLY A 38 2.76 2.99 -16.18
C GLY A 38 3.85 3.81 -15.46
N GLU A 39 3.97 3.69 -14.14
CA GLU A 39 5.04 4.30 -13.38
C GLU A 39 6.31 3.43 -13.45
N THR A 40 7.40 4.04 -13.89
CA THR A 40 8.72 3.41 -13.84
C THR A 40 9.37 3.74 -12.50
N MET A 41 9.21 2.84 -11.54
CA MET A 41 9.93 2.85 -10.27
C MET A 41 10.96 1.72 -10.24
N THR A 42 12.12 2.00 -9.66
CA THR A 42 13.16 1.00 -9.44
C THR A 42 12.81 0.11 -8.25
N ASP A 43 13.36 -1.11 -8.22
CA ASP A 43 13.20 -2.01 -7.07
C ASP A 43 13.67 -1.35 -5.76
N ALA A 44 14.69 -0.49 -5.82
CA ALA A 44 15.17 0.26 -4.66
C ALA A 44 14.15 1.29 -4.15
N GLU A 45 13.47 2.02 -5.03
CA GLU A 45 12.42 2.97 -4.64
C GLU A 45 11.19 2.26 -4.07
N LEU A 46 10.81 1.11 -4.64
CA LEU A 46 9.71 0.30 -4.12
C LEU A 46 10.04 -0.29 -2.74
N LEU A 47 11.28 -0.73 -2.54
CA LEU A 47 11.75 -1.18 -1.22
C LEU A 47 11.75 -0.02 -0.21
N GLU A 48 12.22 1.17 -0.60
CA GLU A 48 12.16 2.34 0.30
C GLU A 48 10.72 2.68 0.68
N MET A 49 9.75 2.54 -0.24
CA MET A 49 8.34 2.74 0.09
C MET A 49 7.85 1.75 1.14
N ILE A 50 8.27 0.49 1.06
CA ILE A 50 7.94 -0.54 2.07
C ILE A 50 8.60 -0.18 3.39
N GLU A 51 9.90 0.07 3.42
CA GLU A 51 10.63 0.40 4.66
C GLU A 51 10.05 1.62 5.40
N ARG A 52 9.48 2.58 4.68
CA ARG A 52 8.84 3.77 5.28
C ARG A 52 7.43 3.48 5.78
N ALA A 53 6.78 2.45 5.25
CA ALA A 53 5.43 2.04 5.55
C ALA A 53 5.37 1.00 6.68
N ASP A 54 6.32 0.08 6.64
CA ASP A 54 6.49 -1.08 7.49
C ASP A 54 6.95 -0.65 8.89
N THR A 55 6.01 -0.62 9.81
CA THR A 55 6.24 -0.23 11.20
C THR A 55 6.56 -1.42 12.10
N ASP A 56 6.12 -2.62 11.72
CA ASP A 56 6.39 -3.85 12.46
C ASP A 56 7.66 -4.60 11.99
N ASN A 57 8.28 -4.10 10.92
CA ASN A 57 9.51 -4.57 10.28
C ASN A 57 9.40 -6.02 9.75
N ASP A 58 8.24 -6.39 9.21
CA ASP A 58 8.01 -7.71 8.63
C ASP A 58 8.35 -7.82 7.13
N GLY A 59 8.69 -6.69 6.49
CA GLY A 59 9.07 -6.59 5.09
C GLY A 59 7.90 -6.49 4.12
N GLU A 60 6.68 -6.35 4.62
CA GLU A 60 5.44 -6.18 3.87
C GLU A 60 4.62 -5.03 4.46
N ILE A 61 3.52 -4.65 3.81
CA ILE A 61 2.64 -3.59 4.32
C ILE A 61 1.28 -4.19 4.66
N ASN A 62 0.92 -4.21 5.94
CA ASN A 62 -0.40 -4.65 6.36
C ASN A 62 -1.47 -3.56 6.15
N PHE A 63 -2.75 -3.92 6.30
CA PHE A 63 -3.85 -2.97 6.05
C PHE A 63 -3.79 -1.71 6.94
N GLU A 64 -3.40 -1.84 8.21
CA GLU A 64 -3.35 -0.70 9.14
C GLU A 64 -2.20 0.27 8.79
N GLU A 65 -1.08 -0.25 8.32
CA GLU A 65 0.05 0.54 7.81
C GLU A 65 -0.34 1.28 6.52
N PHE A 66 -0.94 0.56 5.57
CA PHE A 66 -1.45 1.14 4.33
C PHE A 66 -2.49 2.24 4.60
N TYR A 67 -3.43 1.97 5.51
CA TYR A 67 -4.46 2.93 5.93
C TYR A 67 -3.82 4.16 6.57
N SER A 68 -2.85 3.97 7.46
CA SER A 68 -2.13 5.07 8.11
C SER A 68 -1.41 5.97 7.09
N ILE A 69 -0.85 5.40 6.02
CA ILE A 69 -0.19 6.15 4.95
C ILE A 69 -1.19 6.92 4.10
N MET A 70 -2.28 6.27 3.67
CA MET A 70 -3.31 6.89 2.83
C MET A 70 -4.02 8.03 3.55
N VAL A 71 -4.30 7.86 4.85
CA VAL A 71 -4.88 8.91 5.69
C VAL A 71 -3.87 10.03 5.94
N LYS A 72 -2.61 9.73 6.30
CA LYS A 72 -1.58 10.76 6.48
C LYS A 72 -1.36 11.60 5.21
N LYS A 73 -1.41 10.98 4.02
CA LYS A 73 -1.31 11.70 2.73
C LYS A 73 -2.50 12.62 2.44
N GLN A 74 -3.68 12.35 2.99
CA GLN A 74 -4.88 13.18 2.78
C GLN A 74 -4.88 14.46 3.64
N PHE A 75 -4.03 14.52 4.67
CA PHE A 75 -3.98 15.63 5.63
C PHE A 75 -2.62 16.35 5.71
N ALA A 76 -1.71 16.11 4.75
CA ALA A 76 -0.42 16.79 4.63
C ALA A 76 -0.39 17.72 3.41
#